data_AF-F2E7Y8-F1
#
_entry.id   AF-F2E7Y8-F1
#
_cell.length_a   1.000
_cell.length_b   1.000
_cell.length_c   1.000
_cell.angle_alpha   90.00
_cell.angle_beta   90.00
_cell.angle_gamma   90.00
#
_symmetry.space_group_name_H-M   'P 1'
#
loop_
_entity.id
_entity.type
_entity.pdbx_description
1 polymer ?
#
loop_
_entity_poly.entity_id
_entity_poly.type
_entity_poly.pdbx_seq_one_letter_code
_entity_poly.pdbx_strand_id
1 'polypeptide(L)'
;FLGAFSSRLVTLDTIDIFTTHEWFSSKPTVFFRCSGDNQTNLPDVKEANLIYTFKGEESWQPLTELPEKKCKRCGLYEEDMFRNDVFDEWELCSSDFKDGKYIHFKEGQFNATLLCPNCTVSAGDAAAHHPSSEVETKKTSVAVIIIVSVLASVIIVLALFGGYKYWLRKKRERDQLRFLKLFEEGDDMDDELGLSNEL
;
A
#
# COMPACT_ATOMS: atom_id res chain seq x y z
N PHE A 1 47.29 0.45 -18.94
CA PHE A 1 47.03 -0.07 -17.59
C PHE A 1 45.52 -0.20 -17.41
N LEU A 2 44.98 -1.42 -17.37
CA LEU A 2 43.60 -1.64 -16.95
C LEU A 2 43.55 -1.39 -15.44
N GLY A 3 42.90 -0.30 -15.02
CA GLY A 3 42.65 -0.08 -13.60
C GLY A 3 41.68 -1.15 -13.09
N ALA A 4 42.11 -1.97 -12.15
CA ALA A 4 41.22 -2.87 -11.43
C ALA A 4 40.21 -2.00 -10.67
N PHE A 5 38.94 -2.04 -11.06
CA PHE A 5 37.87 -1.46 -10.27
C PHE A 5 37.69 -2.35 -9.05
N SER A 6 37.99 -1.82 -7.87
CA SER A 6 37.70 -2.49 -6.60
C SER A 6 36.18 -2.50 -6.37
N SER A 7 35.62 -3.66 -6.05
CA SER A 7 34.23 -3.85 -5.65
C SER A 7 34.19 -4.38 -4.22
N ARG A 8 33.11 -4.07 -3.48
CA ARG A 8 32.91 -4.45 -2.08
C ARG A 8 31.60 -5.21 -1.95
N LEU A 9 31.60 -6.26 -1.15
CA LEU A 9 30.40 -7.10 -0.96
C LEU A 9 29.47 -6.44 0.06
N VAL A 10 28.19 -6.37 -0.28
CA VAL A 10 27.13 -5.88 0.61
C VAL A 10 26.26 -7.05 1.04
N THR A 11 26.05 -7.15 2.35
CA THR A 11 25.26 -8.20 3.00
C THR A 11 24.06 -7.58 3.71
N LEU A 12 23.00 -8.36 3.89
CA LEU A 12 21.84 -8.00 4.70
C LEU A 12 22.10 -8.43 6.15
N ASP A 13 21.94 -7.52 7.10
CA ASP A 13 22.07 -7.78 8.54
C ASP A 13 20.71 -7.93 9.20
N THR A 14 19.85 -6.94 9.03
CA THR A 14 18.47 -7.02 9.53
C THR A 14 17.47 -6.51 8.51
N ILE A 15 16.25 -7.03 8.59
CA ILE A 15 15.11 -6.50 7.85
C ILE A 15 13.83 -6.68 8.66
N ASP A 16 12.99 -5.67 8.64
CA ASP A 16 11.65 -5.65 9.22
C ASP A 16 10.69 -5.05 8.19
N ILE A 17 9.67 -5.81 7.80
CA ILE A 17 8.64 -5.38 6.84
C ILE A 17 7.40 -5.04 7.64
N PHE A 18 6.95 -3.78 7.60
CA PHE A 18 5.78 -3.33 8.36
C PHE A 18 4.47 -3.65 7.67
N THR A 19 4.47 -3.60 6.34
CA THR A 19 3.29 -3.80 5.49
C THR A 19 3.66 -4.70 4.33
N THR A 20 2.86 -5.73 4.08
CA THR A 20 2.91 -6.56 2.87
C THR A 20 1.72 -6.21 1.98
N HIS A 21 1.89 -6.21 0.66
CA HIS A 21 0.79 -5.97 -0.29
C HIS A 21 0.00 -7.26 -0.56
N GLU A 22 -0.35 -8.00 0.50
CA GLU A 22 -1.03 -9.29 0.40
C GLU A 22 -2.38 -9.20 -0.33
N TRP A 23 -2.49 -9.83 -1.50
CA TRP A 23 -3.75 -10.02 -2.20
C TRP A 23 -4.19 -11.49 -2.14
N PHE A 24 -5.16 -11.81 -1.28
CA PHE A 24 -5.82 -13.13 -1.16
C PHE A 24 -4.89 -14.34 -0.93
N SER A 25 -4.59 -14.65 0.35
CA SER A 25 -4.04 -15.96 0.82
C SER A 25 -2.73 -16.47 0.19
N SER A 26 -2.15 -15.80 -0.80
CA SER A 26 -0.79 -16.05 -1.26
C SER A 26 0.21 -15.37 -0.32
N LYS A 27 1.28 -16.09 0.02
CA LYS A 27 2.40 -15.50 0.76
C LYS A 27 3.29 -14.76 -0.25
N PRO A 28 3.50 -13.45 -0.10
CA PRO A 28 4.32 -12.70 -1.03
C PRO A 28 5.78 -13.17 -0.97
N THR A 29 6.46 -13.14 -2.11
CA THR A 29 7.90 -13.41 -2.18
C THR A 29 8.65 -12.09 -2.20
N VAL A 30 9.47 -11.86 -1.18
CA VAL A 30 10.30 -10.67 -1.09
C VAL A 30 11.63 -10.93 -1.79
N PHE A 31 12.08 -10.00 -2.63
CA PHE A 31 13.38 -10.07 -3.26
C PHE A 31 14.07 -8.71 -3.33
N PHE A 32 15.39 -8.76 -3.32
CA PHE A 32 16.26 -7.60 -3.47
C PHE A 32 16.93 -7.64 -4.86
N ARG A 33 17.08 -6.48 -5.49
CA ARG A 33 17.74 -6.40 -6.79
C ARG A 33 18.48 -5.08 -6.94
N CYS A 34 19.67 -5.14 -7.52
CA CYS A 34 20.42 -3.97 -7.97
C CYS A 34 20.58 -3.95 -9.50
N SER A 35 20.78 -2.75 -10.05
CA SER A 35 21.05 -2.55 -11.47
C SER A 35 22.32 -3.29 -11.91
N GLY A 36 22.16 -4.19 -12.88
CA GLY A 36 23.25 -5.01 -13.43
C GLY A 36 23.45 -6.35 -12.72
N ASP A 37 22.74 -6.61 -11.62
CA ASP A 37 22.80 -7.87 -10.89
C ASP A 37 21.52 -8.70 -11.09
N ASN A 38 21.61 -9.99 -10.76
CA ASN A 38 20.44 -10.86 -10.68
C ASN A 38 19.58 -10.53 -9.47
N GLN A 39 18.32 -10.96 -9.48
CA GLN A 39 17.47 -10.85 -8.29
C GLN A 39 17.92 -11.86 -7.22
N THR A 40 17.84 -11.43 -5.96
CA THR A 40 18.14 -12.25 -4.79
C THR A 40 16.86 -12.39 -3.98
N ASN A 41 16.29 -13.58 -3.95
CA ASN A 41 15.09 -13.85 -3.15
C ASN A 41 15.46 -13.93 -1.66
N LEU A 42 14.58 -13.43 -0.80
CA LEU A 42 14.73 -13.48 0.66
C LEU A 42 13.75 -14.54 1.22
N PRO A 43 14.09 -15.84 1.13
CA PRO A 43 13.14 -16.92 1.44
C PRO A 43 12.72 -16.97 2.91
N ASP A 44 13.50 -16.36 3.80
CA ASP A 44 13.28 -16.38 5.24
C ASP A 44 12.32 -15.28 5.70
N VAL A 45 12.13 -14.23 4.90
CA VAL A 45 11.26 -13.10 5.19
C VAL A 45 9.84 -13.43 4.70
N LYS A 46 8.94 -13.70 5.64
CA LYS A 46 7.60 -14.26 5.32
C LYS A 46 6.43 -13.54 5.98
N GLU A 47 6.68 -12.80 7.06
CA GLU A 47 5.65 -12.20 7.89
C GLU A 47 6.00 -10.74 8.15
N ALA A 48 4.97 -9.89 8.16
CA ALA A 48 5.12 -8.49 8.52
C ALA A 48 5.27 -8.31 10.05
N ASN A 49 5.92 -7.23 10.45
CA ASN A 49 6.16 -6.81 11.83
C ASN A 49 7.04 -7.80 12.63
N LEU A 50 7.94 -8.49 11.93
CA LEU A 50 8.98 -9.33 12.50
C LEU A 50 10.36 -8.85 12.03
N ILE A 51 11.27 -8.71 12.98
CA ILE A 51 12.67 -8.40 12.69
C ILE A 51 13.40 -9.70 12.39
N TYR A 52 13.85 -9.86 11.16
CA TYR A 52 14.75 -10.92 10.74
C TYR A 52 16.20 -10.45 10.88
N THR A 53 17.08 -11.33 11.34
CA THR A 53 18.52 -11.06 11.52
C THR A 53 19.33 -12.16 10.84
N PHE A 54 20.34 -11.77 10.09
CA PHE A 54 21.16 -12.64 9.26
C PHE A 54 22.64 -12.51 9.63
N LYS A 55 23.43 -13.52 9.27
CA LYS A 55 24.86 -13.57 9.62
C LYS A 55 25.79 -13.33 8.42
N GLY A 56 25.24 -13.22 7.20
CA GLY A 56 26.04 -13.15 5.98
C GLY A 56 26.56 -14.52 5.51
N GLU A 57 26.12 -15.60 6.16
CA GLU A 57 26.49 -16.99 5.83
C GLU A 57 25.42 -17.71 5.00
N GLU A 58 24.27 -17.06 4.76
CA GLU A 58 23.17 -17.63 4.00
C GLU A 58 23.56 -17.78 2.52
N SER A 59 23.06 -18.85 1.88
CA SER A 59 23.46 -19.22 0.52
C SER A 59 23.10 -18.19 -0.56
N TRP A 60 22.19 -17.28 -0.26
CA TRP A 60 21.75 -16.20 -1.14
C TRP A 60 22.48 -14.87 -0.87
N GLN A 61 23.37 -14.81 0.13
CA GLN A 61 24.26 -13.66 0.36
C GLN A 61 25.57 -13.83 -0.42
N PRO A 62 26.26 -12.73 -0.79
CA PRO A 62 25.90 -11.32 -0.58
C PRO A 62 24.76 -10.84 -1.49
N LEU A 63 24.11 -9.74 -1.11
CA LEU A 63 23.03 -9.15 -1.90
C LEU A 63 23.53 -8.53 -3.21
N THR A 64 24.71 -7.90 -3.21
CA THR A 64 25.30 -7.23 -4.37
C THR A 64 26.79 -6.96 -4.18
N GLU A 65 27.49 -6.75 -5.29
CA GLU A 65 28.81 -6.13 -5.33
C GLU A 65 28.70 -4.63 -5.61
N LEU A 66 29.20 -3.81 -4.70
CA LEU A 66 29.14 -2.36 -4.79
C LEU A 66 30.49 -1.76 -5.24
N PRO A 67 30.54 -1.00 -6.34
CA PRO A 67 31.76 -0.31 -6.76
C PRO A 67 32.17 0.79 -5.78
N GLU A 68 33.47 1.02 -5.59
CA GLU A 68 33.95 2.03 -4.62
C GLU A 68 33.50 3.47 -4.92
N LYS A 69 33.45 3.84 -6.21
CA LYS A 69 33.22 5.22 -6.67
C LYS A 69 31.88 5.43 -7.39
N LYS A 70 31.03 4.41 -7.42
CA LYS A 70 29.73 4.48 -8.11
C LYS A 70 28.65 3.88 -7.24
N CYS A 71 27.52 4.56 -7.21
CA CYS A 71 26.31 4.03 -6.62
C CYS A 71 25.66 3.02 -7.56
N LYS A 72 24.95 2.05 -6.99
CA LYS A 72 24.03 1.18 -7.73
C LYS A 72 22.60 1.56 -7.36
N ARG A 73 21.71 1.56 -8.35
CA ARG A 73 20.27 1.67 -8.08
C ARG A 73 19.78 0.30 -7.64
N CYS A 74 19.30 0.21 -6.41
CA CYS A 74 18.84 -1.02 -5.80
C CYS A 74 17.41 -0.85 -5.29
N GLY A 75 16.71 -1.96 -5.11
CA GLY A 75 15.35 -1.93 -4.61
C GLY A 75 14.98 -3.21 -3.88
N LEU A 76 13.94 -3.07 -3.06
CA LEU A 76 13.25 -4.16 -2.42
C LEU A 76 11.87 -4.28 -3.06
N TYR A 77 11.50 -5.50 -3.41
CA TYR A 77 10.32 -5.79 -4.21
C TYR A 77 9.51 -6.91 -3.58
N GLU A 78 8.24 -6.92 -3.90
CA GLU A 78 7.28 -7.94 -3.51
C GLU A 78 6.67 -8.55 -4.77
N GLU A 79 6.85 -9.84 -4.95
CA GLU A 79 6.18 -10.60 -6.00
C GLU A 79 4.98 -11.33 -5.39
N ASP A 80 3.79 -11.04 -5.92
CA ASP A 80 2.54 -11.73 -5.60
C ASP A 80 1.92 -12.31 -6.90
N MET A 81 0.94 -13.20 -6.76
CA MET A 81 0.35 -13.99 -7.84
C MET A 81 -0.26 -13.13 -8.97
N PHE A 82 -0.60 -11.88 -8.68
CA PHE A 82 -1.27 -10.97 -9.62
C PHE A 82 -0.52 -9.68 -9.90
N ARG A 83 0.44 -9.28 -9.05
CA ARG A 83 1.16 -8.01 -9.14
C ARG A 83 2.56 -8.13 -8.55
N ASN A 84 3.46 -7.37 -9.16
CA ASN A 84 4.79 -7.13 -8.61
C ASN A 84 4.77 -5.71 -8.07
N ASP A 85 4.78 -5.60 -6.75
CA ASP A 85 4.78 -4.33 -6.04
C ASP A 85 6.22 -3.96 -5.65
N VAL A 86 6.48 -2.65 -5.60
CA VAL A 86 7.81 -2.10 -5.29
C VAL A 86 7.72 -1.49 -3.90
N PHE A 87 8.53 -1.98 -2.96
CA PHE A 87 8.60 -1.34 -1.65
C PHE A 87 9.32 0.01 -1.73
N ASP A 88 10.56 -0.03 -2.24
CA ASP A 88 11.31 1.18 -2.57
C ASP A 88 12.45 0.88 -3.54
N GLU A 89 12.86 1.90 -4.28
CA GLU A 89 14.09 1.91 -5.07
C GLU A 89 14.94 3.13 -4.69
N TRP A 90 16.21 2.90 -4.38
CA TRP A 90 17.13 3.95 -3.94
C TRP A 90 18.52 3.77 -4.55
N GLU A 91 19.36 4.80 -4.38
CA GLU A 91 20.77 4.73 -4.75
C GLU A 91 21.58 4.27 -3.54
N LEU A 92 22.19 3.10 -3.67
CA LEU A 92 23.09 2.54 -2.67
C LEU A 92 24.52 2.92 -3.05
N CYS A 93 25.17 3.75 -2.23
CA CYS A 93 26.54 4.21 -2.45
C CYS A 93 27.49 3.68 -1.36
N SER A 94 28.74 3.39 -1.72
CA SER A 94 29.73 2.93 -0.74
C SER A 94 30.03 3.99 0.33
N SER A 95 29.88 5.27 -0.01
CA SER A 95 30.03 6.42 0.88
C SER A 95 28.97 6.53 1.97
N ASP A 96 27.82 5.87 1.83
CA ASP A 96 26.71 6.03 2.77
C ASP A 96 26.85 5.12 4.00
N PHE A 97 27.77 4.15 3.92
CA PHE A 97 28.08 3.24 5.02
C PHE A 97 28.94 3.96 6.05
N LYS A 98 28.40 4.09 7.26
CA LYS A 98 29.10 4.61 8.45
C LYS A 98 29.60 3.42 9.24
N ASP A 99 30.92 3.34 9.42
CA ASP A 99 31.58 2.20 10.09
C ASP A 99 31.15 0.84 9.50
N GLY A 100 30.98 0.80 8.17
CA GLY A 100 30.56 -0.40 7.44
C GLY A 100 29.08 -0.75 7.57
N LYS A 101 28.26 0.12 8.15
CA LYS A 101 26.82 -0.08 8.35
C LYS A 101 26.00 0.99 7.63
N TYR A 102 24.92 0.58 6.98
CA TYR A 102 23.95 1.47 6.36
C TYR A 102 22.53 1.04 6.76
N ILE A 103 21.68 1.98 7.16
CA ILE A 103 20.28 1.73 7.51
C ILE A 103 19.42 2.44 6.47
N HIS A 104 18.57 1.67 5.81
CA HIS A 104 17.58 2.17 4.87
C HIS A 104 16.18 2.02 5.48
N PHE A 105 15.42 3.11 5.48
CA PHE A 105 14.09 3.14 6.07
C PHE A 105 13.09 3.75 5.09
N LYS A 106 12.00 3.04 4.85
CA LYS A 106 10.85 3.52 4.10
C LYS A 106 9.63 3.56 5.00
N GLU A 107 9.11 4.77 5.20
CA GLU A 107 7.98 5.02 6.10
C GLU A 107 6.78 4.12 5.76
N GLY A 108 6.30 3.39 6.78
CA GLY A 108 5.14 2.50 6.66
C GLY A 108 5.38 1.21 5.85
N GLN A 109 6.59 0.98 5.33
CA GLN A 109 6.87 -0.17 4.48
C GLN A 109 7.91 -1.10 5.09
N PHE A 110 9.15 -0.65 5.30
CA PHE A 110 10.20 -1.50 5.86
C PHE A 110 11.36 -0.71 6.47
N ASN A 111 12.18 -1.43 7.25
CA ASN A 111 13.48 -0.99 7.74
C ASN A 111 14.50 -2.10 7.47
N ALA A 112 15.61 -1.77 6.81
CA ALA A 112 16.66 -2.72 6.49
C ALA A 112 18.04 -2.18 6.90
N THR A 113 18.85 -3.05 7.47
CA THR A 113 20.25 -2.78 7.76
C THR A 113 21.13 -3.57 6.80
N LEU A 114 22.00 -2.86 6.08
CA LEU A 114 23.01 -3.41 5.20
C LEU A 114 24.40 -3.27 5.82
N LEU A 115 25.23 -4.28 5.61
CA LEU A 115 26.63 -4.29 6.03
C LEU A 115 27.57 -4.37 4.84
N CYS A 116 28.61 -3.56 4.91
CA CYS A 116 29.76 -3.59 4.02
C CYS A 116 31.00 -3.18 4.82
N PRO A 117 31.73 -4.13 5.44
CA PRO A 117 32.86 -3.82 6.32
C PRO A 117 33.96 -2.99 5.66
N ASN A 118 34.10 -3.13 4.33
CA ASN A 118 35.09 -2.40 3.55
C ASN A 118 34.56 -1.06 3.01
N CYS A 119 33.28 -0.75 3.19
CA CYS A 119 32.69 0.53 2.83
C CYS A 119 32.91 1.51 3.98
N THR A 120 33.81 2.46 3.77
CA THR A 120 34.06 3.55 4.72
C THR A 120 33.87 4.88 4.01
N VAL A 121 33.34 5.85 4.76
CA VAL A 121 33.29 7.25 4.34
C VAL A 121 34.72 7.71 4.07
N SER A 122 35.10 7.83 2.79
CA SER A 122 36.34 8.52 2.44
C SER A 122 36.17 9.99 2.78
N ALA A 123 37.09 10.55 3.57
CA ALA A 123 37.04 11.94 4.06
C ALA A 123 37.02 13.03 2.96
N GLY A 124 37.06 12.65 1.68
CA GLY A 124 37.04 13.56 0.52
C GLY A 124 35.70 13.71 -0.21
N ASP A 125 34.71 12.85 0.01
CA ASP A 125 33.44 12.85 -0.77
C ASP A 125 32.23 13.39 0.02
N ALA A 126 32.46 13.90 1.23
CA ALA A 126 31.42 14.53 2.06
C ALA A 126 30.94 15.91 1.53
N ALA A 127 31.40 16.33 0.34
CA ALA A 127 31.09 17.63 -0.25
C ALA A 127 30.25 17.47 -1.53
N ALA A 128 29.03 16.94 -1.42
CA ALA A 128 27.91 17.22 -2.35
C ALA A 128 26.62 16.45 -2.07
N HIS A 129 26.57 15.52 -1.10
CA HIS A 129 25.31 14.87 -0.75
C HIS A 129 24.60 15.69 0.33
N HIS A 130 23.56 16.40 -0.09
CA HIS A 130 22.59 17.02 0.80
C HIS A 130 22.25 16.01 1.91
N PRO A 131 22.30 16.40 3.20
CA PRO A 131 21.70 15.58 4.24
C PRO A 131 20.27 15.29 3.78
N SER A 132 19.90 14.00 3.74
CA SER A 132 18.51 13.60 3.53
C SER A 132 17.69 14.51 4.41
N SER A 133 16.82 15.30 3.77
CA SER A 133 16.00 16.31 4.41
C SER A 133 15.63 15.83 5.80
N GLU A 134 16.13 16.53 6.81
CA GLU A 134 15.43 16.65 8.07
C GLU A 134 14.04 17.12 7.65
N VAL A 135 13.14 16.17 7.48
CA VAL A 135 11.76 16.45 7.16
C VAL A 135 11.25 17.05 8.45
N GLU A 136 11.27 18.39 8.49
CA GLU A 136 10.30 19.16 9.25
C GLU A 136 9.02 18.35 9.20
N THR A 137 8.63 17.78 10.35
CA THR A 137 7.35 17.13 10.49
C THR A 137 6.32 18.13 10.03
N LYS A 138 5.87 18.00 8.78
CA LYS A 138 4.67 18.65 8.28
C LYS A 138 3.54 17.94 9.01
N LYS A 139 3.29 18.40 10.24
CA LYS A 139 2.08 18.17 11.05
C LYS A 139 0.86 18.83 10.39
N THR A 140 0.81 18.85 9.07
CA THR A 140 -0.31 19.23 8.23
C THR A 140 -0.85 17.95 7.63
N SER A 141 -1.83 17.25 8.19
CA SER A 141 -2.47 17.31 9.49
C SER A 141 -3.33 16.05 9.50
N VAL A 142 -2.90 15.02 10.23
CA VAL A 142 -3.71 13.81 10.46
C VAL A 142 -5.12 14.21 10.91
N ALA A 143 -5.23 15.30 11.67
CA ALA A 143 -6.50 15.92 12.05
C ALA A 143 -7.40 16.30 10.86
N VAL A 144 -6.88 16.89 9.78
CA VAL A 144 -7.71 17.25 8.60
C VAL A 144 -8.16 16.01 7.84
N ILE A 145 -7.31 14.99 7.73
CA ILE A 145 -7.70 13.72 7.09
C ILE A 145 -8.84 13.07 7.88
N ILE A 146 -8.74 13.03 9.21
CA ILE A 146 -9.80 12.51 10.09
C ILE A 146 -11.09 13.34 9.92
N ILE A 147 -11.01 14.67 9.99
CA ILE A 147 -12.19 15.55 9.86
C ILE A 147 -12.88 15.35 8.50
N VAL A 148 -12.12 15.29 7.41
CA VAL A 148 -12.68 15.08 6.06
C VAL A 148 -13.33 13.70 5.95
N SER A 149 -12.72 12.65 6.52
CA SER A 149 -13.28 11.30 6.51
C SER A 149 -14.61 11.20 7.29
N VAL A 150 -14.69 11.88 8.45
CA VAL A 150 -15.91 11.93 9.27
C VAL A 150 -17.00 12.71 8.56
N LEU A 151 -16.67 13.84 7.92
CA LEU A 151 -17.65 14.62 7.16
C LEU A 151 -18.18 13.84 5.94
N ALA A 152 -17.30 13.15 5.21
CA ALA A 152 -17.70 12.34 4.06
C ALA A 152 -18.64 11.19 4.47
N SER A 153 -18.34 10.48 5.56
CA SER A 153 -19.18 9.38 6.05
C SER A 153 -20.56 9.85 6.50
N VAL A 154 -20.66 11.01 7.17
CA VAL A 154 -21.97 11.59 7.54
C VAL A 154 -22.80 11.93 6.31
N ILE A 155 -22.20 12.53 5.27
CA ILE A 155 -22.90 12.87 4.02
C ILE A 155 -23.45 11.60 3.34
N ILE A 156 -22.65 10.53 3.30
CA ILE A 156 -23.06 9.25 2.71
C ILE A 156 -24.27 8.67 3.47
N VAL A 157 -24.23 8.67 4.81
CA VAL A 157 -25.35 8.15 5.62
C VAL A 157 -26.61 8.97 5.39
N LEU A 158 -26.53 10.30 5.31
CA LEU A 158 -27.67 11.17 5.01
C LEU A 158 -28.24 10.91 3.60
N ALA A 159 -27.38 10.71 2.60
CA ALA A 159 -27.78 10.39 1.25
C ALA A 159 -28.50 9.03 1.16
N LEU A 160 -27.95 7.99 1.83
CA LEU A 160 -28.57 6.67 1.90
C LEU A 160 -29.91 6.71 2.63
N PHE A 161 -29.98 7.39 3.78
CA PHE A 161 -31.23 7.53 4.54
C PHE A 161 -32.28 8.34 3.77
N GLY A 162 -31.88 9.43 3.12
CA GLY A 162 -32.73 10.24 2.26
C GLY A 162 -33.27 9.45 1.07
N GLY A 163 -32.40 8.74 0.35
CA GLY A 163 -32.76 7.87 -0.77
C GLY A 163 -33.68 6.73 -0.35
N TYR A 164 -33.38 6.07 0.77
CA TYR A 164 -34.21 5.01 1.34
C TYR A 164 -35.61 5.53 1.73
N LYS A 165 -35.69 6.66 2.43
CA LYS A 165 -36.97 7.28 2.79
C LYS A 165 -37.76 7.72 1.56
N TYR A 166 -37.09 8.28 0.55
CA TYR A 166 -37.71 8.63 -0.73
C TYR A 166 -38.26 7.40 -1.44
N TRP A 167 -37.49 6.32 -1.51
CA TRP A 167 -37.93 5.05 -2.08
C TRP A 167 -39.12 4.45 -1.32
N LEU A 168 -39.11 4.49 0.02
CA LEU A 168 -40.23 4.06 0.86
C LEU A 168 -41.49 4.90 0.63
N ARG A 169 -41.37 6.21 0.43
CA ARG A 169 -42.50 7.08 0.07
C ARG A 169 -43.05 6.72 -1.30
N LYS A 170 -42.17 6.58 -2.30
CA LYS A 170 -42.54 6.16 -3.66
C LYS A 170 -43.12 4.74 -3.72
N LYS A 171 -42.74 3.86 -2.80
CA LYS A 171 -43.36 2.54 -2.65
C LYS A 171 -44.79 2.64 -2.15
N ARG A 172 -45.04 3.46 -1.12
CA ARG A 172 -46.40 3.71 -0.60
C ARG A 172 -47.34 4.33 -1.64
N GLU A 173 -46.86 5.25 -2.47
CA GLU A 173 -47.66 5.84 -3.56
C GLU A 173 -48.10 4.77 -4.58
N ARG A 174 -47.20 3.84 -4.93
CA ARG A 174 -47.53 2.72 -5.83
C ARG A 174 -48.55 1.77 -5.23
N ASP A 175 -48.45 1.50 -3.93
CA ASP A 175 -49.39 0.62 -3.23
C ASP A 175 -50.77 1.27 -3.11
N GLN A 176 -50.86 2.59 -2.89
CA GLN A 176 -52.14 3.31 -2.86
C GLN A 176 -52.81 3.41 -4.23
N LEU A 177 -52.07 3.66 -5.30
CA LEU A 177 -52.63 3.66 -6.66
C LEU A 177 -53.17 2.27 -7.06
N ARG A 178 -52.49 1.21 -6.64
CA ARG A 178 -52.95 -0.17 -6.84
C ARG A 178 -54.22 -0.46 -6.01
N PHE A 179 -54.35 0.14 -4.83
CA PHE A 179 -55.52 -0.03 -3.97
C PHE A 179 -56.73 0.78 -4.48
N LEU A 180 -56.52 2.01 -4.94
CA LEU A 180 -57.56 2.85 -5.57
C LEU A 180 -58.15 2.19 -6.82
N LYS A 181 -57.30 1.58 -7.65
CA LYS A 181 -57.75 0.82 -8.82
C LYS A 181 -58.66 -0.35 -8.47
N LEU A 182 -58.45 -1.00 -7.32
CA LEU A 182 -59.32 -2.09 -6.86
C LEU A 182 -60.69 -1.60 -6.34
N PHE A 183 -60.79 -0.34 -5.90
CA PHE A 183 -62.08 0.25 -5.54
C PHE A 183 -62.82 0.84 -6.74
N GLU A 184 -62.09 1.48 -7.67
CA GLU A 184 -62.67 2.00 -8.91
C GLU A 184 -63.30 0.89 -9.77
N GLU A 185 -62.69 -0.30 -9.82
CA GLU A 185 -63.25 -1.46 -10.53
C GLU A 185 -64.39 -2.16 -9.76
N GLY A 186 -64.62 -1.80 -8.50
CA GLY A 186 -65.74 -2.28 -7.68
C GLY A 186 -66.95 -1.34 -7.64
N ASP A 187 -66.76 -0.03 -7.90
CA ASP A 187 -67.81 1.00 -7.86
C ASP A 187 -68.62 1.08 -9.16
N ASP A 188 -68.22 0.37 -10.23
CA ASP A 188 -68.93 0.30 -11.52
C ASP A 188 -70.02 -0.81 -11.56
N MET A 189 -70.34 -1.43 -10.42
CA MET A 189 -71.28 -2.57 -10.31
C MET A 189 -72.58 -2.25 -9.55
N ASP A 190 -72.81 -1.01 -9.08
CA ASP A 190 -73.96 -0.65 -8.24
C ASP A 190 -74.98 0.33 -8.91
N ASP A 191 -74.78 0.74 -10.16
CA ASP A 191 -75.67 1.71 -10.84
C ASP A 191 -76.73 1.12 -11.80
N GLU A 192 -76.90 -0.21 -11.88
CA GLU A 192 -77.85 -0.86 -12.83
C GLU A 192 -79.03 -1.63 -12.18
N LEU A 193 -79.42 -1.32 -10.95
CA LEU A 193 -80.67 -1.83 -10.35
C LEU A 193 -81.72 -0.73 -10.13
N GLY A 194 -82.08 -0.05 -11.22
CA GLY A 194 -83.23 0.84 -11.33
C GLY A 194 -84.55 0.08 -11.44
N LEU A 195 -85.20 -0.12 -10.28
CA LEU A 195 -86.64 -0.01 -10.02
C LEU A 195 -87.64 -0.33 -11.16
N SER A 196 -88.18 -1.54 -11.18
CA SER A 196 -89.52 -1.83 -11.73
C SER A 196 -90.34 -2.69 -10.76
N ASN A 197 -90.89 -2.02 -9.76
CA ASN A 197 -92.11 -2.45 -9.09
C ASN A 197 -93.09 -1.30 -9.25
N GLU A 198 -94.21 -1.54 -9.92
CA GLU A 198 -95.56 -0.98 -9.66
C GLU A 198 -96.53 -1.71 -10.63
N LEU A 199 -97.42 -2.46 -9.99
CA LEU A 199 -98.73 -3.02 -10.37
C LEU A 199 -99.23 -3.00 -11.83
#